data_AF-A0A0H4IVF3-F1
#
_entry.id   AF-A0A0H4IVF3-F1
#
_cell.length_a   1.000
_cell.length_b   1.000
_cell.length_c   1.000
_cell.angle_alpha   90.00
_cell.angle_beta   90.00
_cell.angle_gamma   90.00
#
_symmetry.space_group_name_H-M   'P 1'
#
loop_
_entity.id
_entity.type
_entity.pdbx_description
1 polymer ?
#
loop_
_entity_poly.entity_id
_entity_poly.type
_entity_poly.pdbx_seq_one_letter_code
_entity_poly.pdbx_strand_id
1 'polypeptide(L)'
;MVQRVLSVNDKAFVTADLDYELPQAYYVDDPKAPPVEISAPVEAVPAAASDTASDGIAEDASAENGVSNQLWKQIWKAKQGQIVVVGIALTILLLVFLFQDWIVRYEKWYDRFRFAFLTFTLFYIGWYAQAQLSVVNTLTLFSAILTEFHWEFFLMDPIVFILWLFTAATMLLWNRGTFCGWLCPFGSLQELTNRIAKKLGVKQITVPHMLHTRLNVIKYLILFGFLAISLYDLGTAEKFAEVEPFKTAIILKFMCDWWFVAFAVALLIAGLFIERFFCRYLCPLGAGIALPGRFRVFDWLRRYKMCGNPCQICTHECPVQAIAPEGDIHPNECIQCLHCQVMYHHDTRCPQVVAENKKKQKQAAAKSGELENVSKQPQEQVVRFVKPETAQSEK
;
A
#
# COMPACT_ATOMS: atom_id res chain seq x y z
N MET A 1 -11.96 -3.56 44.10
CA MET A 1 -12.39 -2.54 43.11
C MET A 1 -12.65 -3.23 41.78
N VAL A 2 -13.89 -3.16 41.28
CA VAL A 2 -14.27 -3.72 39.98
C VAL A 2 -14.46 -2.54 39.01
N GLN A 3 -13.75 -2.58 37.87
CA GLN A 3 -13.84 -1.55 36.84
C GLN A 3 -14.79 -2.01 35.73
N ARG A 4 -15.82 -1.23 35.44
CA ARG A 4 -16.66 -1.42 34.24
C ARG A 4 -16.48 -0.23 33.31
N VAL A 5 -16.07 -0.52 32.07
CA VAL A 5 -15.97 0.50 31.03
C VAL A 5 -17.38 0.78 30.52
N LEU A 6 -17.89 1.99 30.75
CA LEU A 6 -19.20 2.44 30.26
C LEU A 6 -19.05 3.10 28.88
N SER A 7 -17.94 3.80 28.65
CA SER A 7 -17.55 4.35 27.35
C SER A 7 -16.02 4.48 27.24
N VAL A 8 -15.49 4.88 26.08
CA VAL A 8 -14.05 5.12 25.90
C VAL A 8 -13.52 6.20 26.85
N ASN A 9 -14.37 7.13 27.27
CA ASN A 9 -14.02 8.23 28.17
C ASN A 9 -14.51 8.02 29.62
N ASP A 10 -15.53 7.19 29.85
CA ASP A 10 -16.09 6.96 31.18
C ASP A 10 -15.85 5.53 31.69
N LYS A 11 -15.17 5.47 32.84
CA LYS A 11 -15.01 4.25 33.63
C LYS A 11 -15.82 4.44 34.90
N ALA A 12 -16.81 3.58 35.11
CA ALA A 12 -17.44 3.46 36.41
C ALA A 12 -16.58 2.57 37.30
N PHE A 13 -16.27 3.08 38.48
CA PHE A 13 -15.59 2.34 39.53
C PHE A 13 -16.64 1.92 40.56
N VAL A 14 -16.80 0.61 40.74
CA VAL A 14 -17.56 0.08 41.87
C VAL A 14 -16.55 -0.49 42.86
N THR A 15 -16.48 0.13 44.03
CA THR A 15 -15.77 -0.43 45.18
C THR A 15 -16.68 -1.46 45.82
N ALA A 16 -16.36 -2.75 45.64
CA ALA A 16 -16.85 -3.78 46.53
C ALA A 16 -15.86 -3.85 47.69
N ASP A 17 -16.32 -3.56 48.91
CA ASP A 17 -15.59 -3.91 50.12
C ASP A 17 -15.51 -5.43 50.20
N LEU A 18 -14.29 -5.95 50.22
CA LEU A 18 -14.04 -7.34 50.49
C LEU A 18 -13.99 -7.47 52.01
N ASP A 19 -15.03 -8.05 52.61
CA ASP A 19 -15.06 -8.46 54.03
C ASP A 19 -14.12 -9.65 54.28
N TYR A 20 -12.86 -9.54 53.86
CA TYR A 20 -11.84 -10.53 54.11
C TYR A 20 -11.05 -10.14 55.35
N GLU A 21 -11.38 -10.76 56.49
CA GLU A 21 -10.51 -10.77 57.66
C GLU A 21 -9.32 -11.70 57.42
N LEU A 22 -8.11 -11.20 57.61
CA LEU A 22 -6.90 -12.01 57.59
C LEU A 22 -7.02 -13.08 58.69
N PRO A 23 -6.77 -14.38 58.42
CA PRO A 23 -6.82 -15.37 59.48
C PRO A 23 -5.78 -15.05 60.56
N GLN A 24 -6.17 -15.14 61.84
CA GLN A 24 -5.34 -14.81 63.02
C GLN A 24 -3.97 -15.51 63.07
N ALA A 25 -3.75 -16.57 62.26
CA ALA A 25 -2.46 -17.23 62.13
C ALA A 25 -1.39 -16.37 61.42
N TYR A 26 -1.78 -15.29 60.73
CA TYR A 26 -0.89 -14.52 59.85
C TYR A 26 -0.55 -13.12 60.36
N TYR A 27 -1.04 -12.70 61.53
CA TYR A 27 -0.67 -11.43 62.14
C TYR A 27 -0.53 -11.56 63.66
N VAL A 28 0.33 -10.70 64.23
CA VAL A 28 0.52 -10.54 65.67
C VAL A 28 0.32 -9.07 65.94
N ASP A 29 -0.60 -8.74 66.87
CA ASP A 29 -0.82 -7.36 67.28
C ASP A 29 0.44 -6.83 67.97
N ASP A 30 1.10 -5.83 67.38
CA ASP A 30 2.23 -5.14 68.00
C ASP A 30 1.71 -4.04 68.95
N PRO A 31 1.86 -4.20 70.28
CA PRO A 31 1.40 -3.22 71.26
C PRO A 31 2.19 -1.89 71.25
N LYS A 32 3.20 -1.73 70.38
CA LYS A 32 3.98 -0.49 70.22
C LYS A 32 3.77 0.20 68.86
N ALA A 33 2.90 -0.30 68.00
CA ALA A 33 2.64 0.35 66.71
C ALA A 33 1.97 1.73 66.91
N PRO A 34 2.48 2.81 66.28
CA PRO A 34 1.78 4.09 66.28
C PRO A 34 0.41 3.94 65.56
N PRO A 35 -0.62 4.69 65.99
CA PRO A 35 -1.95 4.58 65.38
C PRO A 35 -1.86 4.91 63.89
N VAL A 36 -2.36 4.01 63.04
CA VAL A 36 -2.55 4.31 61.62
C VAL A 36 -3.81 5.17 61.52
N GLU A 37 -3.63 6.48 61.34
CA GLU A 37 -4.72 7.37 60.95
C GLU A 37 -5.15 7.00 59.53
N ILE A 38 -6.22 6.22 59.42
CA ILE A 38 -6.93 6.03 58.16
C ILE A 38 -7.60 7.36 57.86
N SER A 39 -6.96 8.15 56.99
CA SER A 39 -7.57 9.36 56.44
C SER A 39 -8.90 8.96 55.80
N ALA A 40 -9.98 9.59 56.27
CA ALA A 40 -11.34 9.35 55.79
C ALA A 40 -11.41 9.38 54.25
N PRO A 41 -12.34 8.63 53.63
CA PRO A 41 -12.51 8.65 52.19
C PRO A 41 -12.72 10.09 51.74
N VAL A 42 -11.95 10.52 50.74
CA VAL A 42 -12.10 11.82 50.09
C VAL A 42 -13.60 12.06 49.83
N GLU A 43 -14.12 13.12 50.42
CA GLU A 43 -15.51 13.56 50.33
C GLU A 43 -16.06 13.44 48.90
N ALA A 44 -17.25 12.85 48.81
CA ALA A 44 -18.05 12.83 47.60
C ALA A 44 -18.27 14.27 47.12
N VAL A 45 -17.77 14.58 45.92
CA VAL A 45 -18.08 15.83 45.21
C VAL A 45 -19.60 15.93 45.11
N PRO A 46 -20.23 17.03 45.57
CA PRO A 46 -21.67 17.12 45.65
C PRO A 46 -22.25 17.10 44.23
N ALA A 47 -23.24 16.23 44.04
CA ALA A 47 -24.12 16.27 42.89
C ALA A 47 -24.76 17.67 42.83
N ALA A 48 -24.38 18.45 41.82
CA ALA A 48 -25.02 19.71 41.54
C ALA A 48 -26.48 19.42 41.18
N ALA A 49 -27.38 19.83 42.08
CA ALA A 49 -28.80 19.87 41.86
C ALA A 49 -29.11 20.77 40.64
N SER A 50 -29.76 20.19 39.65
CA SER A 50 -30.57 20.93 38.69
C SER A 50 -31.99 20.37 38.77
N ASP A 51 -32.79 21.00 39.62
CA ASP A 51 -34.25 20.92 39.56
C ASP A 51 -34.70 21.51 38.23
N THR A 52 -35.24 20.70 37.33
CA THR A 52 -36.24 21.17 36.36
C THR A 52 -37.08 20.01 35.82
N ALA A 53 -38.29 19.95 36.36
CA ALA A 53 -39.56 19.51 35.77
C ALA A 53 -39.54 18.75 34.42
N SER A 54 -40.16 17.56 34.47
CA SER A 54 -41.06 16.97 33.45
C SER A 54 -40.87 17.42 32.00
N ASP A 55 -40.22 16.58 31.21
CA ASP A 55 -40.71 16.08 29.90
C ASP A 55 -39.60 15.25 29.24
N GLY A 56 -39.97 14.13 28.60
CA GLY A 56 -39.17 13.56 27.52
C GLY A 56 -38.31 12.33 27.84
N ILE A 57 -38.92 11.14 27.75
CA ILE A 57 -38.22 9.86 27.47
C ILE A 57 -37.73 9.83 26.00
N ALA A 58 -37.23 10.96 25.48
CA ALA A 58 -36.92 11.15 24.06
C ALA A 58 -35.54 11.76 23.78
N GLU A 59 -34.76 12.14 24.81
CA GLU A 59 -33.46 12.82 24.61
C GLU A 59 -32.22 11.91 24.63
N ASP A 60 -32.34 10.64 25.07
CA ASP A 60 -31.18 9.75 25.18
C ASP A 60 -30.62 9.27 23.81
N ALA A 61 -31.43 9.25 22.75
CA ALA A 61 -30.95 8.92 21.41
C ALA A 61 -30.13 10.06 20.75
N SER A 62 -30.31 11.30 21.22
CA SER A 62 -29.56 12.48 20.75
C SER A 62 -28.23 12.68 21.49
N ALA A 63 -28.14 12.24 22.75
CA ALA A 63 -26.92 12.32 23.55
C ALA A 63 -25.86 11.32 23.05
N GLU A 64 -26.24 10.07 22.73
CA GLU A 64 -25.32 9.07 22.16
C GLU A 64 -24.75 9.53 20.81
N ASN A 65 -25.58 10.12 19.95
CA ASN A 65 -25.16 10.70 18.67
C ASN A 65 -24.28 11.95 18.85
N GLY A 66 -24.46 12.72 19.92
CA GLY A 66 -23.61 13.87 20.25
C GLY A 66 -22.21 13.46 20.70
N VAL A 67 -22.11 12.42 21.54
CA VAL A 67 -20.85 11.89 22.06
C VAL A 67 -20.05 11.18 20.97
N SER A 68 -20.69 10.35 20.14
CA SER A 68 -20.04 9.72 18.99
C SER A 68 -19.51 10.76 17.99
N ASN A 69 -20.28 11.84 17.74
CA ASN A 69 -19.87 12.93 16.86
C ASN A 69 -18.69 13.78 17.36
N GLN A 70 -18.43 13.81 18.68
CA GLN A 70 -17.27 14.48 19.24
C GLN A 70 -16.01 13.59 19.25
N LEU A 71 -16.19 12.27 19.46
CA LEU A 71 -15.07 11.34 19.60
C LEU A 71 -14.21 11.25 18.33
N TRP A 72 -14.83 11.08 17.15
CA TRP A 72 -14.06 11.02 15.91
C TRP A 72 -13.32 12.34 15.63
N LYS A 73 -13.92 13.50 15.92
CA LYS A 73 -13.25 14.81 15.78
C LYS A 73 -12.01 14.93 16.67
N GLN A 74 -12.08 14.41 17.90
CA GLN A 74 -10.94 14.36 18.81
C GLN A 74 -9.84 13.44 18.28
N ILE A 75 -10.20 12.25 17.75
CA ILE A 75 -9.24 11.31 17.15
C ILE A 75 -8.56 11.93 15.93
N TRP A 76 -9.30 12.61 15.05
CA TRP A 76 -8.75 13.30 13.90
C TRP A 76 -7.78 14.42 14.31
N LYS A 77 -8.11 15.19 15.34
CA LYS A 77 -7.22 16.22 15.91
C LYS A 77 -5.95 15.61 16.51
N ALA A 78 -6.09 14.50 17.25
CA ALA A 78 -4.96 13.80 17.86
C ALA A 78 -4.02 13.17 16.81
N LYS A 79 -4.58 12.61 15.72
CA LYS A 79 -3.81 11.96 14.63
C LYS A 79 -3.36 12.93 13.52
N GLN A 80 -3.48 14.25 13.69
CA GLN A 80 -3.10 15.25 12.66
C GLN A 80 -1.69 15.07 12.11
N GLY A 81 -0.70 14.85 12.98
CA GLY A 81 0.69 14.63 12.55
C GLY A 81 0.84 13.41 11.63
N GLN A 82 0.13 12.32 11.95
CA GLN A 82 0.13 11.10 11.13
C GLN A 82 -0.58 11.32 9.80
N ILE A 83 -1.69 12.04 9.81
CA ILE A 83 -2.46 12.42 8.61
C ILE A 83 -1.59 13.24 7.65
N VAL A 84 -0.84 14.24 8.14
CA VAL A 84 0.03 15.07 7.31
C VAL A 84 1.12 14.24 6.65
N VAL A 85 1.79 13.36 7.41
CA VAL A 85 2.85 12.50 6.87
C VAL A 85 2.31 11.53 5.82
N VAL A 86 1.15 10.91 6.08
CA VAL A 86 0.48 10.03 5.10
C VAL A 86 0.06 10.84 3.86
N GLY A 87 -0.50 12.03 4.02
CA GLY A 87 -0.86 12.92 2.91
C GLY A 87 0.33 13.30 2.03
N ILE A 88 1.48 13.60 2.62
CA ILE A 88 2.73 13.84 1.89
C ILE A 88 3.15 12.58 1.12
N ALA A 89 3.14 11.41 1.76
CA ALA A 89 3.51 10.15 1.11
C ALA A 89 2.59 9.81 -0.07
N LEU A 90 1.28 10.03 0.06
CA LEU A 90 0.30 9.83 -1.01
C LEU A 90 0.48 10.84 -2.16
N THR A 91 0.83 12.08 -1.84
CA THR A 91 1.13 13.11 -2.84
C THR A 91 2.40 12.76 -3.63
N ILE A 92 3.45 12.31 -2.93
CA ILE A 92 4.67 11.81 -3.57
C ILE A 92 4.34 10.64 -4.51
N LEU A 93 3.52 9.69 -4.04
CA LEU A 93 3.12 8.54 -4.85
C LEU A 93 2.34 8.97 -6.10
N LEU A 94 1.41 9.92 -5.98
CA LEU A 94 0.68 10.49 -7.10
C LEU A 94 1.63 11.15 -8.11
N LEU A 95 2.60 11.95 -7.64
CA LEU A 95 3.61 12.57 -8.50
C LEU A 95 4.46 11.51 -9.24
N VAL A 96 4.81 10.41 -8.58
CA VAL A 96 5.56 9.31 -9.21
C VAL A 96 4.77 8.69 -10.36
N PHE A 97 3.45 8.52 -10.22
CA PHE A 97 2.61 8.00 -11.30
C PHE A 97 2.41 9.00 -12.44
N LEU A 98 2.29 10.30 -12.14
CA LEU A 98 2.19 11.35 -13.16
C LEU A 98 3.48 11.50 -13.97
N PHE A 99 4.64 11.42 -13.30
CA PHE A 99 5.96 11.57 -13.94
C PHE A 99 6.67 10.24 -14.20
N GLN A 100 5.92 9.14 -14.32
CA GLN A 100 6.50 7.79 -14.43
C GLN A 100 7.48 7.65 -15.61
N ASP A 101 7.16 8.18 -16.80
CA ASP A 101 8.01 8.07 -18.00
C ASP A 101 9.38 8.73 -17.86
N TRP A 102 9.50 9.72 -16.97
CA TRP A 102 10.74 10.44 -16.71
C TRP A 102 11.54 9.76 -15.59
N ILE A 103 10.88 9.48 -14.47
CA ILE A 103 11.46 8.84 -13.29
C ILE A 103 12.09 7.49 -13.62
N VAL A 104 11.38 6.69 -14.41
CA VAL A 104 11.72 5.31 -14.73
C VAL A 104 12.99 5.17 -15.60
N ARG A 105 13.40 6.24 -16.29
CA ARG A 105 14.66 6.25 -17.07
C ARG A 105 15.90 6.15 -16.20
N TYR A 106 15.80 6.56 -14.93
CA TYR A 106 16.90 6.50 -13.98
C TYR A 106 16.77 5.25 -13.10
N GLU A 107 17.06 4.06 -13.65
CA GLU A 107 16.91 2.74 -13.00
C GLU A 107 17.40 2.73 -11.53
N LYS A 108 18.66 3.14 -11.30
CA LYS A 108 19.26 3.13 -9.96
C LYS A 108 18.54 4.05 -8.97
N TRP A 109 18.04 5.19 -9.45
CA TRP A 109 17.30 6.13 -8.62
C TRP A 109 15.92 5.57 -8.30
N TYR A 110 15.22 5.05 -9.31
CA TYR A 110 13.92 4.43 -9.16
C TYR A 110 13.94 3.26 -8.19
N ASP A 111 14.91 2.35 -8.33
CA ASP A 111 15.04 1.18 -7.45
C ASP A 111 15.29 1.57 -5.99
N ARG A 112 16.14 2.57 -5.76
CA ARG A 112 16.41 3.10 -4.41
C ARG A 112 15.19 3.81 -3.83
N PHE A 113 14.51 4.61 -4.64
CA PHE A 113 13.28 5.29 -4.24
C PHE A 113 12.18 4.28 -3.88
N ARG A 114 11.97 3.27 -4.72
CA ARG A 114 11.01 2.19 -4.47
C ARG A 114 11.35 1.45 -3.18
N PHE A 115 12.61 1.11 -2.96
CA PHE A 115 13.04 0.46 -1.72
C PHE A 115 12.77 1.33 -0.49
N ALA A 116 13.09 2.62 -0.55
CA ALA A 116 12.84 3.58 0.54
C ALA A 116 11.34 3.74 0.81
N PHE A 117 10.51 3.86 -0.24
CA PHE A 117 9.06 3.99 -0.10
C PHE A 117 8.43 2.73 0.51
N LEU A 118 8.82 1.54 0.05
CA LEU A 118 8.31 0.27 0.62
C LEU A 118 8.71 0.09 2.07
N THR A 119 9.93 0.51 2.43
CA THR A 119 10.42 0.53 3.81
C THR A 119 9.59 1.48 4.66
N PHE A 120 9.33 2.69 4.17
CA PHE A 120 8.45 3.65 4.81
C PHE A 120 7.03 3.10 5.00
N THR A 121 6.42 2.51 3.95
CA THR A 121 5.10 1.88 4.04
C THR A 121 5.07 0.78 5.11
N LEU A 122 6.11 -0.07 5.17
CA LEU A 122 6.18 -1.16 6.15
C LEU A 122 6.23 -0.64 7.59
N PHE A 123 7.19 0.25 7.89
CA PHE A 123 7.44 0.70 9.25
C PHE A 123 6.47 1.78 9.72
N TYR A 124 6.18 2.76 8.87
CA TYR A 124 5.34 3.89 9.23
C TYR A 124 3.85 3.55 9.09
N ILE A 125 3.40 3.13 7.90
CA ILE A 125 1.97 2.85 7.68
C ILE A 125 1.56 1.54 8.40
N GLY A 126 2.38 0.50 8.28
CA GLY A 126 2.12 -0.81 8.89
C GLY A 126 2.31 -0.83 10.41
N TRP A 127 3.54 -0.68 10.89
CA TRP A 127 3.84 -0.87 12.32
C TRP A 127 3.47 0.31 13.22
N TYR A 128 3.68 1.55 12.76
CA TYR A 128 3.46 2.74 13.59
C TYR A 128 2.01 3.23 13.54
N ALA A 129 1.46 3.46 12.34
CA ALA A 129 0.10 3.93 12.15
C ALA A 129 -0.96 2.83 12.26
N GLN A 130 -0.55 1.55 12.18
CA GLN A 130 -1.44 0.37 12.17
C GLN A 130 -2.59 0.48 11.15
N ALA A 131 -2.38 1.28 10.09
CA ALA A 131 -3.39 1.59 9.12
C ALA A 131 -3.35 0.55 7.99
N GLN A 132 -4.36 -0.31 7.96
CA GLN A 132 -4.49 -1.32 6.92
C GLN A 132 -5.90 -1.30 6.36
N LEU A 133 -5.99 -1.47 5.05
CA LEU A 133 -7.24 -1.92 4.44
C LEU A 133 -7.24 -3.45 4.57
N SER A 134 -8.30 -3.98 5.15
CA SER A 134 -8.58 -5.42 5.25
C SER A 134 -9.82 -5.78 4.46
N VAL A 135 -10.07 -7.08 4.29
CA VAL A 135 -11.33 -7.55 3.68
C VAL A 135 -12.55 -7.04 4.45
N VAL A 136 -12.44 -6.90 5.77
CA VAL A 136 -13.52 -6.37 6.61
C VAL A 136 -13.97 -5.00 6.09
N ASN A 137 -13.05 -4.08 5.78
CA ASN A 137 -13.41 -2.76 5.23
C ASN A 137 -14.09 -2.85 3.86
N THR A 138 -13.78 -3.89 3.09
CA THR A 138 -14.42 -4.13 1.79
C THR A 138 -15.81 -4.73 1.99
N LEU A 139 -15.95 -5.71 2.89
CA LEU A 139 -17.21 -6.34 3.24
C LEU A 139 -18.17 -5.37 3.93
N THR A 140 -17.69 -4.51 4.83
CA THR A 140 -18.49 -3.48 5.48
C THR A 140 -18.99 -2.47 4.47
N LEU A 141 -18.19 -2.09 3.47
CA LEU A 141 -18.66 -1.26 2.35
C LEU A 141 -19.75 -1.96 1.53
N PHE A 142 -19.52 -3.23 1.14
CA PHE A 142 -20.52 -4.00 0.38
C PHE A 142 -21.81 -4.19 1.18
N SER A 143 -21.71 -4.48 2.47
CA SER A 143 -22.84 -4.56 3.38
C SER A 143 -23.52 -3.21 3.55
N ALA A 144 -22.78 -2.12 3.71
CA ALA A 144 -23.32 -0.76 3.86
C ALA A 144 -24.00 -0.22 2.59
N ILE A 145 -23.78 -0.84 1.42
CA ILE A 145 -24.58 -0.58 0.22
C ILE A 145 -25.92 -1.31 0.28
N LEU A 146 -26.00 -2.43 1.02
CA LEU A 146 -27.19 -3.26 1.19
C LEU A 146 -28.00 -2.93 2.47
N THR A 147 -27.35 -2.40 3.51
CA THR A 147 -27.91 -2.04 4.82
C THR A 147 -27.73 -0.54 5.09
N GLU A 148 -28.43 0.01 6.08
CA GLU A 148 -28.30 1.43 6.45
C GLU A 148 -26.84 1.81 6.77
N PHE A 149 -26.40 2.92 6.19
CA PHE A 149 -25.00 3.34 6.17
C PHE A 149 -24.61 4.04 7.48
N HIS A 150 -23.70 3.45 8.26
CA HIS A 150 -23.10 4.10 9.44
C HIS A 150 -21.68 4.60 9.14
N TRP A 151 -21.55 5.91 8.83
CA TRP A 151 -20.26 6.58 8.57
C TRP A 151 -19.30 6.52 9.76
N GLU A 152 -19.82 6.35 10.96
CA GLU A 152 -19.07 6.39 12.22
C GLU A 152 -17.90 5.40 12.23
N PHE A 153 -18.11 4.14 11.82
CA PHE A 153 -17.04 3.12 11.81
C PHE A 153 -15.87 3.50 10.90
N PHE A 154 -16.15 4.12 9.75
CA PHE A 154 -15.11 4.56 8.82
C PHE A 154 -14.37 5.80 9.31
N LEU A 155 -15.04 6.71 10.02
CA LEU A 155 -14.44 7.95 10.53
C LEU A 155 -13.59 7.74 11.80
N MET A 156 -13.75 6.61 12.50
CA MET A 156 -12.98 6.31 13.71
C MET A 156 -11.48 6.13 13.43
N ASP A 157 -11.09 5.66 12.23
CA ASP A 157 -9.69 5.57 11.82
C ASP A 157 -9.38 6.50 10.62
N PRO A 158 -8.92 7.75 10.87
CA PRO A 158 -8.72 8.75 9.82
C PRO A 158 -7.73 8.30 8.74
N ILE A 159 -6.71 7.54 9.12
CA ILE A 159 -5.66 7.10 8.18
C ILE A 159 -6.21 6.04 7.24
N VAL A 160 -6.96 5.06 7.76
CA VAL A 160 -7.59 4.01 6.95
C VAL A 160 -8.59 4.65 5.99
N PHE A 161 -9.36 5.63 6.45
CA PHE A 161 -10.29 6.39 5.62
C PHE A 161 -9.60 7.12 4.46
N ILE A 162 -8.50 7.84 4.74
CA ILE A 162 -7.72 8.54 3.70
C ILE A 162 -7.12 7.55 2.70
N LEU A 163 -6.54 6.44 3.18
CA LEU A 163 -6.00 5.40 2.32
C LEU A 163 -7.09 4.74 1.47
N TRP A 164 -8.29 4.56 2.01
CA TRP A 164 -9.44 4.02 1.30
C TRP A 164 -9.90 4.97 0.18
N LEU A 165 -10.08 6.26 0.47
CA LEU A 165 -10.40 7.27 -0.54
C LEU A 165 -9.34 7.36 -1.65
N PHE A 166 -8.06 7.37 -1.28
CA PHE A 166 -6.97 7.38 -2.24
C PHE A 166 -6.93 6.10 -3.09
N THR A 167 -7.18 4.94 -2.47
CA THR A 167 -7.25 3.66 -3.17
C THR A 167 -8.43 3.64 -4.14
N ALA A 168 -9.61 4.12 -3.74
CA ALA A 168 -10.77 4.24 -4.61
C ALA A 168 -10.50 5.18 -5.82
N ALA A 169 -9.91 6.36 -5.57
CA ALA A 169 -9.54 7.31 -6.62
C ALA A 169 -8.51 6.73 -7.60
N THR A 170 -7.47 6.08 -7.07
CA THR A 170 -6.42 5.46 -7.92
C THR A 170 -6.91 4.21 -8.63
N MET A 171 -7.87 3.47 -8.09
CA MET A 171 -8.45 2.32 -8.77
C MET A 171 -9.17 2.74 -10.06
N LEU A 172 -9.85 3.89 -10.07
CA LEU A 172 -10.50 4.44 -11.26
C LEU A 172 -9.50 4.87 -12.35
N LEU A 173 -8.38 5.47 -11.93
CA LEU A 173 -7.40 6.06 -12.84
C LEU A 173 -6.31 5.07 -13.31
N TRP A 174 -5.80 4.24 -12.40
CA TRP A 174 -4.62 3.39 -12.58
C TRP A 174 -4.86 1.90 -12.23
N ASN A 175 -6.05 1.50 -11.80
CA ASN A 175 -6.39 0.15 -11.30
C ASN A 175 -5.80 -0.17 -9.91
N ARG A 176 -6.07 -1.38 -9.40
CA ARG A 176 -5.65 -1.89 -8.08
C ARG A 176 -4.15 -1.81 -7.75
N GLY A 177 -3.31 -1.58 -8.75
CA GLY A 177 -1.87 -1.78 -8.67
C GLY A 177 -1.21 -0.83 -7.67
N THR A 178 -1.70 0.40 -7.58
CA THR A 178 -1.23 1.44 -6.66
C THR A 178 -1.21 0.96 -5.21
N PHE A 179 -2.31 0.40 -4.72
CA PHE A 179 -2.42 -0.06 -3.34
C PHE A 179 -1.54 -1.29 -3.08
N CYS A 180 -1.74 -2.36 -3.85
CA CYS A 180 -1.04 -3.63 -3.63
C CYS A 180 0.48 -3.51 -3.83
N GLY A 181 0.91 -2.62 -4.72
CA GLY A 181 2.30 -2.43 -5.10
C GLY A 181 3.09 -1.48 -4.20
N TRP A 182 2.45 -0.48 -3.59
CA TRP A 182 3.12 0.63 -2.90
C TRP A 182 2.62 0.89 -1.49
N LEU A 183 1.31 0.84 -1.24
CA LEU A 183 0.69 1.22 0.04
C LEU A 183 0.43 0.05 0.98
N CYS A 184 0.37 -1.18 0.45
CA CYS A 184 0.12 -2.37 1.25
C CYS A 184 1.39 -2.74 2.08
N PRO A 185 1.34 -2.70 3.42
CA PRO A 185 2.51 -2.99 4.26
C PRO A 185 2.92 -4.47 4.23
N PHE A 186 1.99 -5.41 4.04
CA PHE A 186 2.33 -6.82 3.88
C PHE A 186 2.90 -7.14 2.48
N GLY A 187 2.45 -6.40 1.47
CA GLY A 187 3.02 -6.45 0.13
C GLY A 187 4.46 -5.92 0.11
N SER A 188 4.72 -4.82 0.83
CA SER A 188 6.08 -4.29 1.00
C SER A 188 6.95 -5.25 1.81
N LEU A 189 6.44 -5.85 2.89
CA LEU A 189 7.14 -6.89 3.65
C LEU A 189 7.59 -8.04 2.75
N GLN A 190 6.70 -8.61 1.94
CA GLN A 190 7.04 -9.72 1.04
C GLN A 190 8.08 -9.32 -0.01
N GLU A 191 7.99 -8.13 -0.60
CA GLU A 191 8.99 -7.65 -1.57
C GLU A 191 10.35 -7.40 -0.91
N LEU A 192 10.37 -6.79 0.28
CA LEU A 192 11.60 -6.52 1.03
C LEU A 192 12.27 -7.82 1.48
N THR A 193 11.52 -8.76 2.05
CA THR A 193 12.01 -10.08 2.46
C THR A 193 12.52 -10.87 1.25
N ASN A 194 11.82 -10.84 0.11
CA ASN A 194 12.28 -11.49 -1.12
C ASN A 194 13.58 -10.86 -1.67
N ARG A 195 13.73 -9.52 -1.62
CA ARG A 195 14.98 -8.84 -1.99
C ARG A 195 16.14 -9.26 -1.08
N ILE A 196 15.90 -9.42 0.22
CA ILE A 196 16.89 -9.95 1.17
C ILE A 196 17.21 -11.41 0.82
N ALA A 197 16.21 -12.23 0.51
CA ALA A 197 16.37 -13.62 0.08
C ALA A 197 17.26 -13.77 -1.15
N LYS A 198 17.01 -12.95 -2.18
CA LYS A 198 17.81 -12.91 -3.41
C LYS A 198 19.27 -12.54 -3.11
N LYS A 199 19.51 -11.62 -2.18
CA LYS A 199 20.87 -11.27 -1.71
C LYS A 199 21.54 -12.41 -0.93
N LEU A 200 20.77 -13.21 -0.21
CA LEU A 200 21.24 -14.40 0.51
C LEU A 200 21.39 -15.64 -0.39
N GLY A 201 21.08 -15.54 -1.70
CA GLY A 201 21.24 -16.63 -2.65
C GLY A 201 20.08 -17.64 -2.71
N VAL A 202 18.91 -17.30 -2.16
CA VAL A 202 17.72 -18.17 -2.25
C VAL A 202 17.21 -18.23 -3.69
N LYS A 203 17.15 -19.45 -4.24
CA LYS A 203 16.66 -19.70 -5.62
C LYS A 203 15.21 -19.26 -5.76
N GLN A 204 14.94 -18.42 -6.73
CA GLN A 204 13.59 -17.93 -7.05
C GLN A 204 12.91 -18.90 -8.01
N ILE A 205 11.69 -19.31 -7.68
CA ILE A 205 10.92 -20.27 -8.47
C ILE A 205 9.93 -19.49 -9.34
N THR A 206 10.10 -19.56 -10.66
CA THR A 206 9.12 -19.05 -11.62
C THR A 206 8.04 -20.10 -11.83
N VAL A 207 6.79 -19.75 -11.52
CA VAL A 207 5.64 -20.65 -11.68
C VAL A 207 5.28 -20.73 -13.17
N PRO A 208 5.01 -21.93 -13.74
CA PRO A 208 4.57 -22.03 -15.14
C PRO A 208 3.24 -21.31 -15.35
N HIS A 209 3.08 -20.64 -16.49
CA HIS A 209 1.96 -19.75 -16.76
C HIS A 209 0.58 -20.41 -16.58
N MET A 210 0.42 -21.67 -17.00
CA MET A 210 -0.85 -22.39 -16.81
C MET A 210 -1.22 -22.58 -15.34
N LEU A 211 -0.23 -22.88 -14.48
CA LEU A 211 -0.46 -23.04 -13.05
C LEU A 211 -0.72 -21.69 -12.39
N HIS A 212 0.00 -20.63 -12.80
CA HIS A 212 -0.27 -19.27 -12.35
C HIS A 212 -1.73 -18.87 -12.58
N THR A 213 -2.24 -19.04 -13.79
CA THR A 213 -3.60 -18.63 -14.16
C THR A 213 -4.65 -19.38 -13.35
N ARG A 214 -4.44 -20.68 -13.07
CA ARG A 214 -5.34 -21.47 -12.22
C ARG A 214 -5.27 -21.06 -10.75
N LEU A 215 -4.06 -20.89 -10.21
CA LEU A 215 -3.88 -20.50 -8.80
C LEU A 215 -4.40 -19.08 -8.52
N ASN A 216 -4.41 -18.18 -9.51
CA ASN A 216 -4.99 -16.85 -9.36
C ASN A 216 -6.49 -16.87 -9.10
N VAL A 217 -7.21 -17.93 -9.48
CA VAL A 217 -8.64 -18.07 -9.20
C VAL A 217 -8.91 -18.25 -7.70
N ILE A 218 -7.95 -18.80 -6.95
CA ILE A 218 -8.10 -19.12 -5.53
C ILE A 218 -8.44 -17.88 -4.70
N LYS A 219 -7.76 -16.73 -4.91
CA LYS A 219 -8.08 -15.48 -4.20
C LYS A 219 -9.51 -14.99 -4.45
N TYR A 220 -10.06 -15.24 -5.64
CA TYR A 220 -11.46 -14.90 -5.94
C TYR A 220 -12.41 -15.88 -5.24
N LEU A 221 -12.10 -17.17 -5.20
CA LEU A 221 -12.88 -18.15 -4.43
C LEU A 221 -12.91 -17.81 -2.94
N ILE A 222 -11.77 -17.40 -2.37
CA ILE A 222 -11.67 -16.96 -0.97
C ILE A 222 -12.52 -15.70 -0.74
N LEU A 223 -12.42 -14.70 -1.63
CA LEU A 223 -13.23 -13.48 -1.55
C LEU A 223 -14.73 -13.79 -1.59
N PHE A 224 -15.19 -14.57 -2.58
CA PHE A 224 -16.61 -14.92 -2.70
C PHE A 224 -17.07 -15.82 -1.55
N GLY A 225 -16.20 -16.68 -1.03
CA GLY A 225 -16.46 -17.46 0.18
C GLY A 225 -16.69 -16.56 1.40
N PHE A 226 -15.80 -15.59 1.65
CA PHE A 226 -15.98 -14.64 2.74
C PHE A 226 -17.19 -13.73 2.54
N LEU A 227 -17.46 -13.28 1.32
CA LEU A 227 -18.66 -12.50 1.01
C LEU A 227 -19.94 -13.31 1.30
N ALA A 228 -19.98 -14.59 0.89
CA ALA A 228 -21.12 -15.46 1.17
C ALA A 228 -21.34 -15.70 2.67
N ILE A 229 -20.26 -15.90 3.44
CA ILE A 229 -20.35 -16.07 4.90
C ILE A 229 -20.78 -14.76 5.56
N SER A 230 -20.24 -13.62 5.11
CA SER A 230 -20.57 -12.29 5.64
C SER A 230 -22.02 -11.89 5.47
N LEU A 231 -22.70 -12.40 4.44
CA LEU A 231 -24.15 -12.19 4.24
C LEU A 231 -25.02 -13.01 5.20
N TYR A 232 -24.47 -14.08 5.79
CA TYR A 232 -25.18 -14.93 6.74
C TYR A 232 -24.90 -14.51 8.19
N ASP A 233 -23.62 -14.33 8.53
CA ASP A 233 -23.19 -13.89 9.86
C ASP A 233 -21.91 -13.05 9.78
N LEU A 234 -22.04 -11.76 10.09
CA LEU A 234 -20.92 -10.82 10.07
C LEU A 234 -19.86 -11.19 11.13
N GLY A 235 -20.28 -11.67 12.30
CA GLY A 235 -19.36 -12.05 13.37
C GLY A 235 -18.47 -13.24 13.01
N THR A 236 -19.04 -14.24 12.32
CA THR A 236 -18.27 -15.38 11.81
C THR A 236 -17.34 -14.96 10.66
N ALA A 237 -17.77 -14.04 9.79
CA ALA A 237 -16.91 -13.49 8.75
C ALA A 237 -15.70 -12.73 9.31
N GLU A 238 -15.87 -11.98 10.41
CA GLU A 238 -14.76 -11.31 11.10
C GLU A 238 -13.76 -12.30 11.70
N LYS A 239 -14.24 -13.39 12.31
CA LYS A 239 -13.37 -14.47 12.82
C LYS A 239 -12.60 -15.15 11.70
N PHE A 240 -13.25 -15.46 10.58
CA PHE A 240 -12.57 -16.05 9.43
C PHE A 240 -11.66 -15.06 8.69
N ALA A 241 -11.93 -13.76 8.79
CA ALA A 241 -11.03 -12.72 8.29
C ALA A 241 -9.69 -12.69 9.07
N GLU A 242 -9.58 -13.33 10.24
CA GLU A 242 -8.29 -13.55 10.92
C GLU A 242 -7.34 -14.46 10.15
N VAL A 243 -7.82 -15.15 9.10
CA VAL A 243 -6.97 -15.86 8.12
C VAL A 243 -6.06 -14.88 7.36
N GLU A 244 -6.37 -13.59 7.34
CA GLU A 244 -5.46 -12.57 6.83
C GLU A 244 -4.21 -12.49 7.73
N PRO A 245 -3.01 -12.94 7.27
CA PRO A 245 -1.80 -13.00 8.09
C PRO A 245 -1.29 -11.61 8.52
N PHE A 246 -1.96 -10.55 8.07
CA PHE A 246 -1.68 -9.15 8.40
C PHE A 246 -1.89 -8.87 9.89
N LYS A 247 -2.99 -9.36 10.48
CA LYS A 247 -3.26 -9.18 11.92
C LYS A 247 -2.12 -9.80 12.73
N THR A 248 -1.71 -11.01 12.38
CA THR A 248 -0.63 -11.72 13.07
C THR A 248 0.75 -11.10 12.82
N ALA A 249 1.11 -10.80 11.57
CA ALA A 249 2.46 -10.37 11.21
C ALA A 249 2.74 -8.89 11.51
N ILE A 250 1.73 -8.01 11.36
CA ILE A 250 1.91 -6.55 11.45
C ILE A 250 1.33 -6.02 12.76
N ILE A 251 0.05 -6.29 13.05
CA ILE A 251 -0.62 -5.72 14.24
C ILE A 251 -0.10 -6.37 15.53
N LEU A 252 -0.20 -7.70 15.60
CA LEU A 252 0.12 -8.49 16.79
C LEU A 252 1.60 -8.81 16.91
N LYS A 253 2.43 -8.43 15.94
CA LYS A 253 3.89 -8.66 15.96
C LYS A 253 4.26 -10.12 16.29
N PHE A 254 3.52 -11.08 15.71
CA PHE A 254 3.62 -12.52 15.94
C PHE A 254 3.24 -13.00 17.36
N MET A 255 2.55 -12.18 18.15
CA MET A 255 2.00 -12.55 19.46
C MET A 255 0.54 -13.01 19.32
N CYS A 256 0.31 -14.11 18.61
CA CYS A 256 -1.00 -14.72 18.39
C CYS A 256 -0.93 -16.24 18.63
N ASP A 257 -2.06 -16.95 18.60
CA ASP A 257 -2.05 -18.41 18.76
C ASP A 257 -1.09 -19.07 17.75
N TRP A 258 -0.41 -20.11 18.21
CA TRP A 258 0.70 -20.74 17.49
C TRP A 258 0.32 -21.16 16.06
N TRP A 259 -0.95 -21.53 15.83
CA TRP A 259 -1.43 -21.94 14.51
C TRP A 259 -1.46 -20.78 13.51
N PHE A 260 -1.91 -19.59 13.92
CA PHE A 260 -1.92 -18.38 13.08
C PHE A 260 -0.50 -17.92 12.78
N VAL A 261 0.39 -18.00 13.78
CA VAL A 261 1.81 -17.67 13.60
C VAL A 261 2.47 -18.64 12.63
N ALA A 262 2.22 -19.95 12.77
CA ALA A 262 2.73 -20.96 11.85
C ALA A 262 2.24 -20.73 10.42
N PHE A 263 0.97 -20.38 10.25
CA PHE A 263 0.40 -20.03 8.94
C PHE A 263 1.06 -18.77 8.34
N ALA A 264 1.18 -17.69 9.10
CA ALA A 264 1.83 -16.46 8.66
C ALA A 264 3.30 -16.69 8.27
N VAL A 265 4.04 -17.47 9.08
CA VAL A 265 5.43 -17.85 8.80
C VAL A 265 5.52 -18.73 7.55
N ALA A 266 4.64 -19.72 7.39
CA ALA A 266 4.60 -20.55 6.19
C ALA A 266 4.38 -19.72 4.91
N LEU A 267 3.49 -18.72 4.97
CA LEU A 267 3.27 -17.80 3.85
C LEU A 267 4.47 -16.90 3.57
N LEU A 268 5.18 -16.43 4.60
CA LEU A 268 6.41 -15.66 4.43
C LEU A 268 7.55 -16.50 3.85
N ILE A 269 7.67 -17.76 4.28
CA ILE A 269 8.62 -18.73 3.71
C ILE A 269 8.28 -18.99 2.24
N ALA A 270 7.00 -19.22 1.90
CA ALA A 270 6.58 -19.35 0.51
C ALA A 270 6.91 -18.08 -0.31
N GLY A 271 6.75 -16.90 0.30
CA GLY A 271 7.14 -15.59 -0.25
C GLY A 271 8.64 -15.43 -0.53
N LEU A 272 9.48 -16.23 0.13
CA LEU A 272 10.93 -16.25 -0.05
C LEU A 272 11.33 -16.90 -1.38
N PHE A 273 10.61 -17.96 -1.77
CA PHE A 273 10.83 -18.70 -3.03
C PHE A 273 10.02 -18.11 -4.19
N ILE A 274 8.79 -17.66 -3.91
CA ILE A 274 7.87 -17.08 -4.89
C ILE A 274 7.57 -15.65 -4.44
N GLU A 275 8.08 -14.67 -5.16
CA GLU A 275 7.87 -13.27 -4.84
C GLU A 275 6.36 -12.95 -4.72
N ARG A 276 5.98 -12.35 -3.59
CA ARG A 276 4.59 -11.93 -3.27
C ARG A 276 3.55 -13.06 -3.36
N PHE A 277 3.91 -14.28 -2.92
CA PHE A 277 3.05 -15.48 -2.94
C PHE A 277 1.61 -15.23 -2.42
N PHE A 278 1.48 -14.61 -1.24
CA PHE A 278 0.16 -14.39 -0.63
C PHE A 278 -0.67 -13.39 -1.45
N CYS A 279 -0.07 -12.27 -1.87
CA CYS A 279 -0.76 -11.25 -2.67
C CYS A 279 -1.26 -11.78 -4.02
N ARG A 280 -0.59 -12.80 -4.55
CA ARG A 280 -0.87 -13.41 -5.85
C ARG A 280 -2.00 -14.43 -5.79
N TYR A 281 -2.04 -15.28 -4.76
CA TYR A 281 -2.93 -16.45 -4.74
C TYR A 281 -3.97 -16.47 -3.62
N LEU A 282 -3.70 -15.80 -2.51
CA LEU A 282 -4.48 -15.97 -1.28
C LEU A 282 -5.08 -14.67 -0.75
N CYS A 283 -4.77 -13.50 -1.34
CA CYS A 283 -5.21 -12.21 -0.83
C CYS A 283 -6.64 -11.86 -1.33
N PRO A 284 -7.69 -12.04 -0.50
CA PRO A 284 -9.07 -11.66 -0.82
C PRO A 284 -9.24 -10.16 -1.08
N LEU A 285 -8.60 -9.29 -0.28
CA LEU A 285 -8.68 -7.83 -0.51
C LEU A 285 -8.12 -7.45 -1.88
N GLY A 286 -7.02 -8.07 -2.29
CA GLY A 286 -6.42 -7.85 -3.60
C GLY A 286 -7.32 -8.32 -4.75
N ALA A 287 -8.20 -9.30 -4.51
CA ALA A 287 -9.25 -9.71 -5.44
C ALA A 287 -10.43 -8.74 -5.44
N GLY A 288 -10.82 -8.22 -4.26
CA GLY A 288 -11.90 -7.24 -4.11
C GLY A 288 -11.61 -5.94 -4.85
N ILE A 289 -10.42 -5.37 -4.70
CA ILE A 289 -9.99 -4.16 -5.42
C ILE A 289 -9.76 -4.44 -6.93
N ALA A 290 -9.50 -5.69 -7.31
CA ALA A 290 -9.35 -6.07 -8.72
C ALA A 290 -10.68 -6.09 -9.48
N LEU A 291 -11.81 -6.35 -8.78
CA LEU A 291 -13.10 -6.62 -9.41
C LEU A 291 -13.67 -5.41 -10.20
N PRO A 292 -13.69 -4.19 -9.65
CA PRO A 292 -14.15 -3.02 -10.39
C PRO A 292 -13.02 -2.40 -11.24
N GLY A 293 -11.81 -2.98 -11.18
CA GLY A 293 -10.64 -2.60 -11.96
C GLY A 293 -10.76 -2.74 -13.48
N ARG A 294 -11.87 -3.30 -13.98
CA ARG A 294 -12.18 -3.38 -15.41
C ARG A 294 -12.57 -2.02 -16.00
N PHE A 295 -13.03 -1.06 -15.19
CA PHE A 295 -13.49 0.26 -15.62
C PHE A 295 -12.37 1.29 -15.80
N ARG A 296 -11.17 0.86 -16.22
CA ARG A 296 -10.05 1.80 -16.43
C ARG A 296 -10.38 2.83 -17.50
N VAL A 297 -10.04 4.08 -17.20
CA VAL A 297 -10.11 5.18 -18.16
C VAL A 297 -8.78 5.34 -18.92
N PHE A 298 -7.62 5.00 -18.32
CA PHE A 298 -6.30 5.26 -18.92
C PHE A 298 -5.31 4.10 -18.75
N ASP A 299 -4.84 3.54 -19.88
CA ASP A 299 -3.71 2.58 -19.90
C ASP A 299 -2.41 3.32 -20.20
N TRP A 300 -1.69 3.74 -19.16
CA TRP A 300 -0.44 4.51 -19.29
C TRP A 300 0.78 3.64 -19.63
N LEU A 301 0.74 2.32 -19.38
CA LEU A 301 1.92 1.45 -19.55
C LEU A 301 2.25 1.23 -21.03
N ARG A 302 3.40 1.76 -21.47
CA ARG A 302 3.86 1.64 -22.86
C ARG A 302 4.47 0.28 -23.13
N ARG A 303 4.22 -0.24 -24.34
CA ARG A 303 4.86 -1.44 -24.89
C ARG A 303 5.16 -1.25 -26.38
N TYR A 304 6.28 -1.80 -26.82
CA TYR A 304 6.61 -1.86 -28.24
C TYR A 304 5.89 -3.04 -28.90
N LYS A 305 5.69 -2.99 -30.22
CA LYS A 305 5.07 -4.08 -30.98
C LYS A 305 5.81 -5.42 -30.88
N MET A 306 7.12 -5.39 -30.61
CA MET A 306 7.95 -6.59 -30.45
C MET A 306 7.92 -7.18 -29.03
N CYS A 307 7.30 -6.50 -28.08
CA CYS A 307 7.13 -7.01 -26.72
C CYS A 307 6.08 -8.15 -26.75
N GLY A 308 6.47 -9.35 -26.32
CA GLY A 308 5.66 -10.57 -26.43
C GLY A 308 5.99 -11.41 -27.67
N ASN A 309 6.48 -10.80 -28.74
CA ASN A 309 6.95 -11.53 -29.92
C ASN A 309 8.00 -10.74 -30.72
N PRO A 310 9.30 -11.12 -30.72
CA PRO A 310 9.92 -12.26 -30.03
C PRO A 310 10.43 -11.94 -28.61
N CYS A 311 10.32 -10.71 -28.12
CA CYS A 311 10.93 -10.31 -26.84
C CYS A 311 10.10 -10.78 -25.62
N GLN A 312 10.68 -11.61 -24.74
CA GLN A 312 10.04 -12.15 -23.53
C GLN A 312 10.64 -11.65 -22.20
N ILE A 313 11.54 -10.65 -22.26
CA ILE A 313 12.30 -10.21 -21.07
C ILE A 313 11.37 -9.71 -19.96
N CYS A 314 10.46 -8.79 -20.28
CA CYS A 314 9.51 -8.25 -19.31
C CYS A 314 8.56 -9.32 -18.73
N THR A 315 8.26 -10.37 -19.51
CA THR A 315 7.43 -11.51 -19.09
C THR A 315 8.13 -12.31 -17.99
N HIS A 316 9.43 -12.60 -18.16
CA HIS A 316 10.23 -13.34 -17.20
C HIS A 316 10.62 -12.52 -15.96
N GLU A 317 10.86 -11.22 -16.12
CA GLU A 317 11.24 -10.33 -15.01
C GLU A 317 10.05 -9.80 -14.20
N CYS A 318 8.80 -10.02 -14.64
CA CYS A 318 7.63 -9.56 -13.90
C CYS A 318 7.51 -10.30 -12.55
N PRO A 319 7.61 -9.61 -11.39
CA PRO A 319 7.62 -10.28 -10.08
C PRO A 319 6.31 -11.02 -9.78
N VAL A 320 5.19 -10.52 -10.32
CA VAL A 320 3.84 -11.11 -10.15
C VAL A 320 3.37 -11.90 -11.38
N GLN A 321 4.19 -11.99 -12.43
CA GLN A 321 3.85 -12.66 -13.70
C GLN A 321 2.53 -12.18 -14.34
N ALA A 322 2.21 -10.89 -14.19
CA ALA A 322 1.00 -10.27 -14.75
C ALA A 322 1.04 -10.06 -16.28
N ILE A 323 2.16 -10.40 -16.93
CA ILE A 323 2.36 -10.24 -18.37
C ILE A 323 2.17 -11.60 -19.03
N ALA A 324 1.24 -11.69 -19.96
CA ALA A 324 0.99 -12.90 -20.74
C ALA A 324 2.16 -13.17 -21.71
N PRO A 325 2.38 -14.43 -22.13
CA PRO A 325 3.38 -14.75 -23.16
C PRO A 325 3.19 -13.95 -24.45
N GLU A 326 1.97 -13.57 -24.79
CA GLU A 326 1.63 -12.77 -25.97
C GLU A 326 2.09 -11.30 -25.85
N GLY A 327 2.45 -10.86 -24.64
CA GLY A 327 2.91 -9.50 -24.35
C GLY A 327 1.87 -8.59 -23.69
N ASP A 328 0.64 -9.05 -23.52
CA ASP A 328 -0.43 -8.29 -22.90
C ASP A 328 -0.29 -8.21 -21.37
N ILE A 329 -0.57 -7.05 -20.79
CA ILE A 329 -0.52 -6.85 -19.33
C ILE A 329 -1.91 -7.09 -18.77
N HIS A 330 -2.07 -8.13 -17.94
CA HIS A 330 -3.33 -8.37 -17.25
C HIS A 330 -3.57 -7.27 -16.19
N PRO A 331 -4.61 -6.44 -16.38
CA PRO A 331 -4.81 -5.29 -15.52
C PRO A 331 -5.12 -5.71 -14.09
N ASN A 332 -5.88 -6.78 -13.93
CA ASN A 332 -6.33 -7.33 -12.66
C ASN A 332 -5.22 -8.03 -11.88
N GLU A 333 -4.05 -8.24 -12.47
CA GLU A 333 -2.89 -8.84 -11.82
C GLU A 333 -1.74 -7.86 -11.61
N CYS A 334 -1.59 -6.87 -12.47
CA CYS A 334 -0.50 -5.90 -12.39
C CYS A 334 -0.52 -5.10 -11.08
N ILE A 335 0.60 -5.12 -10.34
CA ILE A 335 0.82 -4.34 -9.11
C ILE A 335 1.44 -2.96 -9.38
N GLN A 336 1.53 -2.54 -10.65
CA GLN A 336 2.14 -1.27 -11.06
C GLN A 336 3.47 -0.93 -10.36
N CYS A 337 4.33 -1.94 -10.29
CA CYS A 337 5.69 -1.80 -9.79
C CYS A 337 6.63 -1.07 -10.75
N LEU A 338 6.15 -0.70 -11.95
CA LEU A 338 6.86 -0.02 -13.04
C LEU A 338 8.18 -0.67 -13.51
N HIS A 339 8.55 -1.85 -13.00
CA HIS A 339 9.75 -2.59 -13.42
C HIS A 339 9.78 -2.82 -14.94
N CYS A 340 8.63 -3.15 -15.53
CA CYS A 340 8.51 -3.32 -16.98
C CYS A 340 8.75 -2.01 -17.77
N GLN A 341 8.43 -0.85 -17.20
CA GLN A 341 8.70 0.45 -17.82
C GLN A 341 10.19 0.81 -17.67
N VAL A 342 10.84 0.42 -16.56
CA VAL A 342 12.31 0.58 -16.38
C VAL A 342 13.02 -0.19 -17.49
N MET A 343 12.60 -1.43 -17.68
CA MET A 343 13.11 -2.30 -18.74
C MET A 343 12.78 -1.78 -20.13
N TYR A 344 11.60 -1.18 -20.35
CA TYR A 344 11.21 -0.56 -21.62
C TYR A 344 12.20 0.54 -22.06
N HIS A 345 12.69 1.35 -21.13
CA HIS A 345 13.64 2.44 -21.38
C HIS A 345 15.12 2.05 -21.22
N HIS A 346 15.43 0.78 -20.94
CA HIS A 346 16.79 0.37 -20.62
C HIS A 346 17.67 0.26 -21.88
N ASP A 347 18.79 1.01 -21.91
CA ASP A 347 19.66 1.15 -23.08
C ASP A 347 20.34 -0.14 -23.58
N THR A 348 20.60 -1.11 -22.70
CA THR A 348 21.33 -2.35 -23.02
C THR A 348 20.46 -3.60 -22.95
N ARG A 349 19.35 -3.59 -22.19
CA ARG A 349 18.48 -4.75 -22.04
C ARG A 349 17.29 -4.77 -22.99
N CYS A 350 16.76 -3.60 -23.38
CA CYS A 350 15.63 -3.54 -24.30
C CYS A 350 16.11 -3.70 -25.75
N PRO A 351 15.76 -4.77 -26.48
CA PRO A 351 16.27 -4.99 -27.83
C PRO A 351 15.87 -3.88 -28.81
N GLN A 352 14.70 -3.26 -28.62
CA GLN A 352 14.25 -2.12 -29.43
C GLN A 352 15.15 -0.91 -29.23
N VAL A 353 15.40 -0.52 -27.97
CA VAL A 353 16.22 0.64 -27.64
C VAL A 353 17.67 0.39 -28.05
N VAL A 354 18.19 -0.81 -27.85
CA VAL A 354 19.52 -1.22 -28.34
C VAL A 354 19.61 -1.07 -29.86
N ALA A 355 18.59 -1.52 -30.60
CA ALA A 355 18.56 -1.40 -32.06
C ALA A 355 18.47 0.07 -32.51
N GLU A 356 17.66 0.88 -31.84
CA GLU A 356 17.53 2.33 -32.08
C GLU A 356 18.84 3.07 -31.78
N ASN A 357 19.49 2.76 -30.65
CA ASN A 357 20.78 3.33 -30.27
C ASN A 357 21.89 2.94 -31.27
N LYS A 358 21.93 1.67 -31.70
CA LYS A 358 22.86 1.21 -32.74
C LYS A 358 22.62 1.90 -34.09
N LYS A 359 21.36 2.15 -34.46
CA LYS A 359 21.00 2.91 -35.67
C LYS A 359 21.46 4.36 -35.57
N LYS A 360 21.23 5.02 -34.43
CA LYS A 360 21.68 6.40 -34.17
C LYS A 360 23.22 6.51 -34.21
N GLN A 361 23.94 5.56 -33.63
CA GLN A 361 25.40 5.51 -33.68
C GLN A 361 25.93 5.37 -35.11
N LYS A 362 25.33 4.49 -35.92
CA LYS A 362 25.69 4.35 -37.35
C LYS A 362 25.43 5.64 -38.14
N GLN A 363 24.31 6.32 -37.88
CA GLN A 363 23.97 7.59 -38.52
C GLN A 363 24.92 8.73 -38.08
N ALA A 364 25.30 8.77 -36.81
CA ALA A 364 26.28 9.73 -36.31
C ALA A 364 27.67 9.51 -36.92
N ALA A 365 28.11 8.25 -37.05
CA ALA A 365 29.38 7.89 -37.68
C ALA A 365 29.41 8.22 -39.18
N ALA A 366 28.30 8.03 -39.89
CA ALA A 366 28.18 8.44 -41.30
C ALA A 366 28.28 9.97 -41.45
N LYS A 367 27.56 10.73 -40.61
CA LYS A 367 27.61 12.20 -40.63
C LYS A 367 28.99 12.76 -40.28
N SER A 368 29.71 12.16 -39.33
CA SER A 368 31.08 12.59 -39.00
C SER A 368 32.04 12.33 -40.16
N GLY A 369 31.92 11.20 -40.86
CA GLY A 369 32.73 10.90 -42.05
C GLY A 369 32.44 11.86 -43.21
N GLU A 370 31.19 12.28 -43.38
CA GLU A 370 30.80 13.27 -44.40
C GLU A 370 31.33 14.67 -44.07
N LEU A 371 31.26 15.10 -42.80
CA LEU A 371 31.87 16.35 -42.34
C LEU A 371 33.40 16.35 -42.50
N GLU A 372 34.06 15.22 -42.24
CA GLU A 372 35.51 15.10 -42.40
C GLU A 372 35.93 15.12 -43.89
N ASN A 373 35.11 14.55 -44.79
CA ASN A 373 35.31 14.63 -46.24
C ASN A 373 35.05 16.04 -46.79
N VAL A 374 34.01 16.74 -46.32
CA VAL A 374 33.75 18.14 -46.71
C VAL A 374 34.87 19.05 -46.23
N SER A 375 35.44 18.80 -45.05
CA SER A 375 36.55 19.61 -44.52
C SER A 375 37.92 19.28 -45.15
N LYS A 376 38.07 18.14 -45.84
CA LYS A 376 39.28 17.73 -46.57
C LYS A 376 39.21 17.98 -48.08
N GLN A 377 38.06 18.36 -48.64
CA GLN A 377 38.00 18.80 -50.03
C GLN A 377 38.80 20.12 -50.16
N PRO A 378 39.81 20.19 -51.05
CA PRO A 378 40.50 21.44 -51.31
C PRO A 378 39.45 22.42 -51.81
N GLN A 379 39.36 23.61 -51.18
CA GLN A 379 38.54 24.68 -51.71
C GLN A 379 39.03 24.95 -53.12
N GLU A 380 38.26 24.50 -54.12
CA GLU A 380 38.50 24.84 -55.51
C GLU A 380 38.23 26.35 -55.61
N GLN A 381 39.29 27.12 -55.40
CA GLN A 381 39.28 28.55 -55.57
C GLN A 381 39.08 28.78 -57.06
N VAL A 382 37.83 28.97 -57.47
CA VAL A 382 37.49 29.33 -58.84
C VAL A 382 38.09 30.71 -59.11
N VAL A 383 39.34 30.72 -59.57
CA VAL A 383 40.01 31.93 -60.04
C VAL A 383 39.29 32.33 -61.32
N ARG A 384 38.35 33.26 -61.18
CA ARG A 384 37.65 33.84 -62.33
C ARG A 384 38.68 34.71 -63.08
N PHE A 385 39.19 34.19 -64.19
CA PHE A 385 40.04 34.97 -65.09
C PHE A 385 39.21 36.12 -65.67
N VAL A 386 39.38 37.31 -65.09
CA VAL A 386 38.86 38.54 -65.68
C VAL A 386 39.75 38.87 -66.88
N LYS A 387 39.15 38.88 -68.07
CA LYS A 387 39.80 39.28 -69.31
C LYS A 387 40.25 40.75 -69.12
N PRO A 388 41.53 41.10 -69.35
CA PRO A 388 41.96 42.48 -69.19
C PRO A 388 41.23 43.33 -70.23
N GLU A 389 40.49 44.34 -69.77
CA GLU A 389 39.92 45.35 -70.66
C GLU A 389 41.07 45.95 -71.47
N THR A 390 40.97 45.78 -72.79
CA THR A 390 41.84 46.40 -73.78
C THR A 390 41.95 47.88 -73.48
N ALA A 391 43.14 48.28 -73.04
CA ALA A 391 43.55 49.66 -72.90
C ALA A 391 43.24 50.40 -74.22
N GLN A 392 42.40 51.43 -74.09
CA GLN A 392 42.25 52.48 -75.07
C GLN A 392 43.62 53.13 -75.29
N SER A 393 44.20 52.96 -76.48
CA SER A 393 45.34 53.75 -76.94
C SER A 393 45.39 53.75 -78.46
N GLU A 394 45.40 54.98 -79.00
CA GLU A 394 45.86 55.41 -80.32
C GLU A 394 44.88 55.45 -81.53
N LYS A 395 44.61 56.72 -81.88
CA LYS A 395 44.31 57.35 -83.17
C LYS A 395 42.86 57.53 -83.61
#